data_AF-A0A1H7HPH6-F1
#
_entry.id   AF-A0A1H7HPH6-F1
#
_cell.length_a   1.000
_cell.length_b   1.000
_cell.length_c   1.000
_cell.angle_alpha   90.00
_cell.angle_beta   90.00
_cell.angle_gamma   90.00
#
_symmetry.space_group_name_H-M   'P 1'
#
loop_
_entity.id
_entity.type
_entity.pdbx_description
1 polymer ?
#
loop_
_entity_poly.entity_id
_entity_poly.type
_entity_poly.pdbx_seq_one_letter_code
_entity_poly.pdbx_strand_id
1 'polypeptide(L)'
;MTDETSATSPAHDTGLTAKVAEALAQLHTLGDAGRAARDKAANRTTRKTLGVPASALGDLARTLREKLSVDHRVILADALWQDGTFDARLLALRLLTQARIRPDDGVWARLTEWVVQFDCRAIADAGAGAISRRLMADPARLDVVADWMQAANVWTRRTAIAATAPWAKMNHPSEADLAARERVLGWLAGMAGDDRPVIRQAVEGWLRDLAKRDPARVAAFRRA
;
A
#
# COMPACT_ATOMS: atom_id res chain seq x y z
N MET A 1 -38.01 14.20 -5.56
CA MET A 1 -36.97 13.16 -5.47
C MET A 1 -35.92 13.74 -4.56
N THR A 2 -36.00 13.36 -3.28
CA THR A 2 -35.38 14.06 -2.15
C THR A 2 -33.87 13.88 -2.16
N ASP A 3 -33.19 15.01 -2.10
CA ASP A 3 -31.76 15.20 -1.95
C ASP A 3 -31.39 14.90 -0.49
N GLU A 4 -30.75 13.76 -0.24
CA GLU A 4 -30.30 13.36 1.09
C GLU A 4 -28.90 13.94 1.32
N THR A 5 -28.87 15.22 1.71
CA THR A 5 -27.66 15.86 2.22
C THR A 5 -27.26 15.16 3.52
N SER A 6 -26.32 14.22 3.44
CA SER A 6 -25.72 13.57 4.62
C SER A 6 -24.92 14.58 5.43
N ALA A 7 -25.60 15.31 6.30
CA ALA A 7 -24.99 16.20 7.29
C ALA A 7 -24.25 15.35 8.35
N THR A 8 -22.93 15.28 8.26
CA THR A 8 -22.09 14.69 9.30
C THR A 8 -22.25 15.50 10.60
N SER A 9 -22.77 14.88 11.66
CA SER A 9 -23.06 15.57 12.93
C SER A 9 -21.79 16.10 13.62
N PRO A 10 -21.78 17.32 14.18
CA PRO A 10 -20.61 17.95 14.81
C PRO A 10 -19.98 17.14 15.95
N ALA A 11 -20.78 16.32 16.65
CA ALA A 11 -20.31 15.45 17.73
C ALA A 11 -19.45 14.27 17.22
N HIS A 12 -19.77 13.75 16.03
CA HIS A 12 -18.97 12.70 15.38
C HIS A 12 -17.62 13.26 14.88
N ASP A 13 -17.62 14.48 14.36
CA ASP A 13 -16.43 15.18 13.87
C ASP A 13 -15.44 15.53 14.99
N THR A 14 -15.95 15.97 16.13
CA THR A 14 -15.14 16.26 17.33
C THR A 14 -14.45 14.99 17.86
N GLY A 15 -15.16 13.86 17.88
CA GLY A 15 -14.62 12.59 18.36
C GLY A 15 -13.51 12.02 17.46
N LEU A 16 -13.62 12.21 16.14
CA LEU A 16 -12.62 11.73 15.19
C LEU A 16 -11.37 12.61 15.19
N THR A 17 -11.54 13.93 15.29
CA THR A 17 -10.43 14.87 15.48
C THR A 17 -9.63 14.54 16.74
N ALA A 18 -10.31 14.27 17.86
CA ALA A 18 -9.65 13.80 19.08
C ALA A 18 -8.88 12.48 18.85
N LYS A 19 -9.45 11.55 18.07
CA LYS A 19 -8.79 10.28 17.74
C LYS A 19 -7.51 10.46 16.92
N VAL A 20 -7.50 11.40 15.98
CA VAL A 20 -6.29 11.76 15.21
C VAL A 20 -5.20 12.26 16.17
N ALA A 21 -5.54 13.21 17.04
CA ALA A 21 -4.60 13.76 18.01
C ALA A 21 -4.05 12.67 18.96
N GLU A 22 -4.90 11.77 19.45
CA GLU A 22 -4.49 10.63 20.27
C GLU A 22 -3.54 9.68 19.52
N ALA A 23 -3.83 9.37 18.25
CA ALA A 23 -2.98 8.48 17.45
C ALA A 23 -1.59 9.11 17.21
N LEU A 24 -1.53 10.40 16.90
CA LEU A 24 -0.28 11.13 16.74
C LEU A 24 0.50 11.21 18.06
N ALA A 25 -0.18 11.46 19.18
CA ALA A 25 0.45 11.47 20.51
C ALA A 25 1.04 10.10 20.86
N GLN A 26 0.32 9.00 20.57
CA GLN A 26 0.81 7.64 20.77
C GLN A 26 2.04 7.33 19.90
N LEU A 27 2.04 7.74 18.63
CA LEU A 27 3.22 7.60 17.77
C LEU A 27 4.42 8.35 18.35
N HIS A 28 4.21 9.54 18.91
CA HIS A 28 5.24 10.31 19.57
C HIS A 28 5.80 9.60 20.82
N THR A 29 4.93 9.04 21.67
CA THR A 29 5.33 8.27 22.86
C THR A 29 6.09 7.00 22.51
N LEU A 30 5.72 6.34 21.41
CA LEU A 30 6.34 5.08 20.98
C LEU A 30 7.63 5.27 20.14
N GLY A 31 7.96 6.53 19.82
CA GLY A 31 9.13 6.86 19.00
C GLY A 31 10.45 6.61 19.73
N ASP A 32 11.45 6.15 18.99
CA ASP A 32 12.82 6.00 19.45
C ASP A 32 13.78 6.76 18.52
N ALA A 33 14.56 7.69 19.07
CA ALA A 33 15.45 8.55 18.29
C ALA A 33 16.54 7.76 17.54
N GLY A 34 17.06 6.69 18.15
CA GLY A 34 18.08 5.83 17.54
C GLY A 34 17.53 5.06 16.33
N ARG A 35 16.31 4.51 16.46
CA ARG A 35 15.55 3.93 15.34
C ARG A 35 15.19 4.98 14.30
N ALA A 36 14.75 6.17 14.71
CA ALA A 36 14.39 7.24 13.78
C ALA A 36 15.56 7.60 12.85
N ALA A 37 16.78 7.70 13.38
CA ALA A 37 17.98 7.94 12.59
C ALA A 37 18.25 6.80 11.59
N ARG A 38 18.10 5.53 12.02
CA ARG A 38 18.25 4.37 11.13
C ARG A 38 17.18 4.31 10.04
N ASP A 39 15.93 4.56 10.39
CA ASP A 39 14.80 4.54 9.45
C ASP A 39 14.93 5.65 8.41
N LYS A 40 15.36 6.85 8.83
CA LYS A 40 15.72 7.95 7.91
C LYS A 40 16.81 7.55 6.94
N ALA A 41 17.93 7.01 7.45
CA ALA A 41 19.06 6.60 6.61
C ALA A 41 18.67 5.49 5.61
N ALA A 42 17.96 4.46 6.09
CA ALA A 42 17.54 3.31 5.27
C ALA A 42 16.55 3.71 4.16
N ASN A 43 15.67 4.67 4.42
CA ASN A 43 14.64 5.11 3.48
C ASN A 43 15.01 6.37 2.70
N ARG A 44 16.14 7.02 3.04
CA ARG A 44 16.60 8.30 2.47
C ARG A 44 15.48 9.36 2.47
N THR A 45 14.67 9.37 3.53
CA THR A 45 13.53 10.28 3.64
C THR A 45 13.93 11.56 4.37
N THR A 46 13.39 12.69 3.90
CA THR A 46 13.51 14.00 4.56
C THR A 46 12.38 14.26 5.56
N ARG A 47 11.40 13.34 5.65
CA ARG A 47 10.25 13.47 6.54
C ARG A 47 10.68 13.52 8.00
N LYS A 48 9.84 14.14 8.84
CA LYS A 48 9.88 13.90 10.27
C LYS A 48 9.70 12.39 10.50
N THR A 49 10.57 11.81 11.32
CA THR A 49 10.58 10.38 11.63
C THR A 49 10.71 10.25 13.13
N LEU A 50 9.78 9.50 13.72
CA LEU A 50 9.70 9.24 15.15
C LEU A 50 10.42 7.94 15.49
N GLY A 51 10.57 7.02 14.52
CA GLY A 51 11.24 5.74 14.73
C GLY A 51 10.38 4.82 15.57
N VAL A 52 9.11 4.64 15.20
CA VAL A 52 8.18 3.74 15.89
C VAL A 52 8.47 2.30 15.43
N PRO A 53 8.67 1.33 16.34
CA PRO A 53 8.89 -0.06 15.96
C PRO A 53 7.75 -0.63 15.10
N ALA A 54 8.09 -1.48 14.14
CA ALA A 54 7.11 -2.09 13.25
C ALA A 54 6.08 -2.96 14.00
N SER A 55 6.44 -3.58 15.13
CA SER A 55 5.49 -4.27 16.01
C SER A 55 4.48 -3.29 16.62
N ALA A 56 4.97 -2.22 17.23
CA ALA A 56 4.13 -1.18 17.87
C ALA A 56 3.17 -0.51 16.88
N LEU A 57 3.63 -0.18 15.66
CA LEU A 57 2.74 0.30 14.59
C LEU A 57 1.66 -0.74 14.22
N GLY A 58 1.98 -2.03 14.29
CA GLY A 58 1.05 -3.12 14.00
C GLY A 58 0.00 -3.30 15.09
N ASP A 59 0.41 -3.20 16.35
CA ASP A 59 -0.47 -3.25 17.52
C ASP A 59 -1.41 -2.04 17.53
N LEU A 60 -0.89 -0.83 17.32
CA LEU A 60 -1.70 0.39 17.23
C LEU A 60 -2.74 0.31 16.11
N ALA A 61 -2.33 -0.13 14.91
CA ALA A 61 -3.27 -0.34 13.81
C ALA A 61 -4.33 -1.39 14.13
N ARG A 62 -3.98 -2.46 14.88
CA ARG A 62 -4.96 -3.48 15.33
C ARG A 62 -5.98 -2.86 16.27
N THR A 63 -5.54 -2.20 17.33
CA THR A 63 -6.43 -1.56 18.32
C THR A 63 -7.35 -0.52 17.69
N LEU A 64 -6.85 0.29 16.76
CA LEU A 64 -7.68 1.25 16.04
C LEU A 64 -8.72 0.56 15.15
N ARG A 65 -8.36 -0.53 14.46
CA ARG A 65 -9.30 -1.29 13.62
C ARG A 65 -10.41 -1.99 14.41
N GLU A 66 -10.13 -2.40 15.65
CA GLU A 66 -11.13 -3.00 16.55
C GLU A 66 -12.17 -1.98 17.01
N LYS A 67 -11.78 -0.70 17.09
CA LYS A 67 -12.63 0.38 17.66
C LYS A 67 -13.36 1.22 16.61
N LEU A 68 -12.95 1.14 15.34
CA LEU A 68 -13.42 2.04 14.29
C LEU A 68 -14.12 1.30 13.15
N SER A 69 -15.20 1.89 12.64
CA SER A 69 -15.82 1.49 11.38
C SER A 69 -14.84 1.64 10.21
N VAL A 70 -15.16 1.09 9.04
CA VAL A 70 -14.30 1.26 7.84
C VAL A 70 -14.19 2.73 7.47
N ASP A 71 -15.29 3.47 7.45
CA ASP A 71 -15.30 4.87 7.05
C ASP A 71 -14.46 5.75 8.01
N HIS A 72 -14.60 5.54 9.32
CA HIS A 72 -13.76 6.25 10.30
C HIS A 72 -12.29 5.90 10.17
N ARG A 73 -11.95 4.67 9.74
CA ARG A 73 -10.55 4.30 9.45
C ARG A 73 -10.01 5.01 8.21
N VAL A 74 -10.83 5.17 7.18
CA VAL A 74 -10.46 5.91 5.96
C VAL A 74 -10.17 7.37 6.30
N ILE A 75 -11.05 8.02 7.06
CA ILE A 75 -10.88 9.42 7.47
C ILE A 75 -9.67 9.58 8.41
N LEU A 76 -9.51 8.70 9.40
CA LEU A 76 -8.33 8.73 10.29
C LEU A 76 -7.02 8.50 9.51
N ALA A 77 -7.01 7.54 8.58
CA ALA A 77 -5.85 7.28 7.76
C ALA A 77 -5.51 8.47 6.85
N ASP A 78 -6.50 9.17 6.32
CA ASP A 78 -6.29 10.40 5.55
C ASP A 78 -5.68 11.51 6.39
N ALA A 79 -6.21 11.78 7.58
CA ALA A 79 -5.63 12.77 8.50
C ALA A 79 -4.18 12.43 8.87
N LEU A 80 -3.88 11.16 9.16
CA LEU A 80 -2.51 10.69 9.42
C LEU A 80 -1.60 10.81 8.18
N TRP A 81 -2.15 10.63 6.98
CA TRP A 81 -1.42 10.78 5.73
C TRP A 81 -1.02 12.23 5.48
N GLN A 82 -1.95 13.17 5.75
CA GLN A 82 -1.76 14.62 5.61
C GLN A 82 -0.78 15.20 6.64
N ASP A 83 -0.73 14.66 7.87
CA ASP A 83 0.31 15.02 8.85
C ASP A 83 1.73 14.85 8.27
N GLY A 84 1.91 13.85 7.42
CA GLY A 84 3.11 13.73 6.60
C GLY A 84 4.35 13.19 7.33
N THR A 85 4.29 12.98 8.66
CA THR A 85 5.31 12.25 9.42
C THR A 85 5.44 10.83 8.86
N PHE A 86 6.67 10.34 8.73
CA PHE A 86 6.98 9.03 8.17
C PHE A 86 6.18 7.90 8.84
N ASP A 87 6.20 7.84 10.17
CA ASP A 87 5.51 6.82 10.96
C ASP A 87 3.97 6.97 10.90
N ALA A 88 3.45 8.20 10.75
CA ALA A 88 2.02 8.46 10.56
C ALA A 88 1.53 7.93 9.21
N ARG A 89 2.29 8.15 8.12
CA ARG A 89 2.00 7.55 6.81
C ARG A 89 2.05 6.03 6.83
N LEU A 90 3.00 5.44 7.56
CA LEU A 90 3.05 3.98 7.74
C LEU A 90 1.84 3.47 8.53
N LEU A 91 1.40 4.18 9.57
CA LEU A 91 0.20 3.83 10.32
C LEU A 91 -1.06 3.93 9.44
N ALA A 92 -1.20 5.01 8.67
CA ALA A 92 -2.30 5.22 7.73
C ALA A 92 -2.46 4.03 6.77
N LEU A 93 -1.37 3.60 6.12
CA LEU A 93 -1.37 2.45 5.22
C LEU A 93 -1.74 1.14 5.94
N ARG A 94 -1.25 0.96 7.17
CA ARG A 94 -1.53 -0.25 7.98
C ARG A 94 -2.99 -0.33 8.44
N LEU A 95 -3.62 0.81 8.74
CA LEU A 95 -5.05 0.87 9.05
C LEU A 95 -5.91 0.31 7.91
N LEU A 96 -5.47 0.55 6.68
CA LEU A 96 -6.14 0.11 5.44
C LEU A 96 -5.68 -1.29 4.97
N THR A 97 -4.75 -1.93 5.68
CA THR A 97 -4.23 -3.26 5.31
C THR A 97 -4.99 -4.37 6.03
N GLN A 98 -6.10 -4.83 5.43
CA GLN A 98 -6.79 -6.07 5.80
C GLN A 98 -7.25 -6.81 4.54
N ALA A 99 -7.30 -8.15 4.61
CA ALA A 99 -7.81 -8.96 3.51
C ALA A 99 -9.32 -8.72 3.28
N ARG A 100 -10.09 -8.62 4.37
CA ARG A 100 -11.53 -8.44 4.34
C ARG A 100 -11.89 -7.02 4.80
N ILE A 101 -12.25 -6.17 3.85
CA ILE A 101 -12.85 -4.85 4.05
C ILE A 101 -13.98 -4.75 3.03
N ARG A 102 -15.20 -4.45 3.48
CA ARG A 102 -16.38 -4.19 2.66
C ARG A 102 -17.32 -3.21 3.40
N PRO A 103 -17.86 -2.18 2.73
CA PRO A 103 -17.43 -1.68 1.41
C PRO A 103 -15.96 -1.23 1.47
N ASP A 104 -15.25 -1.23 0.34
CA ASP A 104 -13.84 -0.85 0.29
C ASP A 104 -13.53 0.28 -0.68
N ASP A 105 -14.55 0.92 -1.25
CA ASP A 105 -14.40 1.97 -2.25
C ASP A 105 -13.64 3.17 -1.68
N GLY A 106 -13.96 3.60 -0.45
CA GLY A 106 -13.21 4.67 0.23
C GLY A 106 -11.75 4.33 0.50
N VAL A 107 -11.46 3.05 0.76
CA VAL A 107 -10.08 2.56 0.92
C VAL A 107 -9.34 2.61 -0.42
N TRP A 108 -9.97 2.11 -1.48
CA TRP A 108 -9.41 2.09 -2.82
C TRP A 108 -9.15 3.51 -3.35
N ALA A 109 -10.09 4.43 -3.13
CA ALA A 109 -9.96 5.83 -3.52
C ALA A 109 -8.72 6.48 -2.88
N ARG A 110 -8.58 6.39 -1.55
CA ARG A 110 -7.42 6.93 -0.84
C ARG A 110 -6.09 6.33 -1.32
N LEU A 111 -6.02 5.00 -1.47
CA LEU A 111 -4.79 4.34 -1.91
C LEU A 111 -4.38 4.78 -3.34
N THR A 112 -5.37 4.96 -4.23
CA THR A 112 -5.16 5.45 -5.60
C THR A 112 -4.69 6.90 -5.62
N GLU A 113 -5.24 7.77 -4.77
CA GLU A 113 -4.78 9.15 -4.61
C GLU A 113 -3.35 9.24 -4.06
N TRP A 114 -2.99 8.36 -3.12
CA TRP A 114 -1.71 8.44 -2.40
C TRP A 114 -0.54 7.81 -3.15
N VAL A 115 -0.78 6.84 -4.03
CA VAL A 115 0.30 6.04 -4.67
C VAL A 115 1.31 6.90 -5.43
N VAL A 116 0.88 8.03 -6.00
CA VAL A 116 1.74 8.99 -6.70
C VAL A 116 2.65 9.78 -5.76
N GLN A 117 2.31 9.83 -4.47
CA GLN A 117 3.05 10.54 -3.42
C GLN A 117 4.03 9.63 -2.65
N PHE A 118 4.12 8.34 -3.01
CA PHE A 118 5.05 7.43 -2.37
C PHE A 118 6.48 7.81 -2.74
N ASP A 119 7.38 7.83 -1.76
CA ASP A 119 8.70 8.47 -1.90
C ASP A 119 9.85 7.64 -1.32
N CYS A 120 9.55 6.50 -0.70
CA CYS A 120 10.56 5.60 -0.16
C CYS A 120 10.07 4.16 -0.12
N ARG A 121 11.01 3.24 0.11
CA ARG A 121 10.75 1.81 0.09
C ARG A 121 9.74 1.38 1.14
N ALA A 122 9.87 1.83 2.40
CA ALA A 122 8.97 1.42 3.46
C ALA A 122 7.50 1.83 3.18
N ILE A 123 7.28 3.04 2.67
CA ILE A 123 5.95 3.53 2.30
C ILE A 123 5.43 2.77 1.07
N ALA A 124 6.25 2.59 0.03
CA ALA A 124 5.88 1.87 -1.18
C ALA A 124 5.51 0.41 -0.91
N ASP A 125 6.30 -0.29 -0.09
CA ASP A 125 6.07 -1.69 0.28
C ASP A 125 4.83 -1.82 1.20
N ALA A 126 4.62 -0.89 2.14
CA ALA A 126 3.39 -0.86 2.96
C ALA A 126 2.14 -0.58 2.12
N GLY A 127 2.22 0.36 1.18
CA GLY A 127 1.14 0.70 0.26
C GLY A 127 0.81 -0.45 -0.69
N ALA A 128 1.82 -1.13 -1.22
CA ALA A 128 1.63 -2.35 -2.01
C ALA A 128 0.90 -3.44 -1.21
N GLY A 129 1.20 -3.55 0.09
CA GLY A 129 0.46 -4.42 1.02
C GLY A 129 -1.03 -4.12 1.05
N ALA A 130 -1.42 -2.86 1.25
CA ALA A 130 -2.81 -2.43 1.27
C ALA A 130 -3.51 -2.62 -0.09
N ILE A 131 -2.88 -2.12 -1.16
CA ILE A 131 -3.37 -2.18 -2.55
C ILE A 131 -3.57 -3.64 -2.98
N SER A 132 -2.62 -4.53 -2.71
CA SER A 132 -2.73 -5.95 -3.09
C SER A 132 -4.00 -6.62 -2.55
N ARG A 133 -4.46 -6.24 -1.34
CA ARG A 133 -5.69 -6.80 -0.77
C ARG A 133 -6.95 -6.29 -1.48
N ARG A 134 -6.90 -5.07 -2.01
CA ARG A 134 -7.98 -4.48 -2.80
C ARG A 134 -8.03 -5.08 -4.21
N LEU A 135 -6.87 -5.32 -4.82
CA LEU A 135 -6.76 -6.00 -6.12
C LEU A 135 -7.23 -7.46 -6.05
N MET A 136 -6.90 -8.16 -4.97
CA MET A 136 -7.39 -9.54 -4.78
C MET A 136 -8.89 -9.61 -4.48
N ALA A 137 -9.50 -8.54 -3.97
CA ALA A 137 -10.94 -8.47 -3.74
C ALA A 137 -11.71 -8.12 -5.02
N ASP A 138 -11.11 -7.33 -5.90
CA ASP A 138 -11.65 -6.93 -7.19
C ASP A 138 -10.53 -6.81 -8.24
N PRO A 139 -10.31 -7.87 -9.05
CA PRO A 139 -9.29 -7.89 -10.09
C PRO A 139 -9.49 -6.86 -11.22
N ALA A 140 -10.70 -6.32 -11.41
CA ALA A 140 -10.94 -5.29 -12.44
C ALA A 140 -10.12 -4.02 -12.18
N ARG A 141 -9.76 -3.76 -10.91
CA ARG A 141 -8.87 -2.66 -10.53
C ARG A 141 -7.46 -2.74 -11.13
N LEU A 142 -7.07 -3.88 -11.72
CA LEU A 142 -5.85 -3.97 -12.53
C LEU A 142 -5.85 -2.99 -13.71
N ASP A 143 -7.01 -2.55 -14.19
CA ASP A 143 -7.13 -1.51 -15.23
C ASP A 143 -6.51 -0.19 -14.78
N VAL A 144 -6.74 0.21 -13.53
CA VAL A 144 -6.14 1.42 -12.95
C VAL A 144 -4.64 1.23 -12.70
N VAL A 145 -4.22 0.03 -12.27
CA VAL A 145 -2.81 -0.28 -12.00
C VAL A 145 -1.96 -0.26 -13.27
N ALA A 146 -2.56 -0.54 -14.43
CA ALA A 146 -1.87 -0.48 -15.72
C ALA A 146 -1.21 0.89 -15.97
N ASP A 147 -1.90 1.98 -15.63
CA ASP A 147 -1.38 3.35 -15.79
C ASP A 147 -0.18 3.60 -14.88
N TRP A 148 -0.18 3.01 -13.68
CA TRP A 148 0.90 3.19 -12.71
C TRP A 148 2.19 2.53 -13.16
N MET A 149 2.12 1.52 -14.03
CA MET A 149 3.29 0.85 -14.60
C MET A 149 4.10 1.80 -15.50
N GLN A 150 3.52 2.90 -16.00
CA GLN A 150 4.22 3.91 -16.80
C GLN A 150 4.40 5.25 -16.08
N ALA A 151 4.00 5.35 -14.81
CA ALA A 151 4.12 6.59 -14.04
C ALA A 151 5.57 7.07 -13.97
N ALA A 152 5.82 8.38 -13.97
CA ALA A 152 7.18 8.92 -13.83
C ALA A 152 7.81 8.58 -12.46
N ASN A 153 7.00 8.57 -11.39
CA ASN A 153 7.45 8.22 -10.05
C ASN A 153 7.83 6.73 -9.97
N VAL A 154 9.10 6.48 -9.63
CA VAL A 154 9.67 5.14 -9.50
C VAL A 154 9.02 4.32 -8.39
N TRP A 155 8.57 4.95 -7.30
CA TRP A 155 7.92 4.27 -6.20
C TRP A 155 6.50 3.85 -6.55
N THR A 156 5.79 4.64 -7.37
CA THR A 156 4.49 4.25 -7.95
C THR A 156 4.62 2.99 -8.79
N ARG A 157 5.58 2.95 -9.72
CA ARG A 157 5.85 1.74 -10.53
C ARG A 157 6.24 0.54 -9.66
N ARG A 158 7.14 0.75 -8.68
CA ARG A 158 7.54 -0.31 -7.73
C ARG A 158 6.33 -0.86 -6.97
N THR A 159 5.46 0.01 -6.46
CA THR A 159 4.25 -0.38 -5.74
C THR A 159 3.31 -1.16 -6.63
N ALA A 160 3.10 -0.73 -7.88
CA ALA A 160 2.27 -1.45 -8.84
C ALA A 160 2.77 -2.89 -9.04
N ILE A 161 4.07 -3.08 -9.29
CA ILE A 161 4.69 -4.41 -9.40
C ILE A 161 4.47 -5.22 -8.11
N ALA A 162 4.81 -4.65 -6.95
CA ALA A 162 4.73 -5.36 -5.67
C ALA A 162 3.29 -5.71 -5.27
N ALA A 163 2.31 -4.87 -5.62
CA ALA A 163 0.90 -5.10 -5.31
C ALA A 163 0.31 -6.31 -6.08
N THR A 164 0.90 -6.65 -7.24
CA THR A 164 0.49 -7.82 -8.03
C THR A 164 1.21 -9.12 -7.66
N ALA A 165 2.11 -9.08 -6.66
CA ALA A 165 2.82 -10.28 -6.20
C ALA A 165 1.94 -11.48 -5.78
N PRO A 166 0.68 -11.31 -5.31
CA PRO A 166 -0.18 -12.47 -5.05
C PRO A 166 -0.33 -13.41 -6.25
N TRP A 167 -0.51 -12.88 -7.48
CA TRP A 167 -0.65 -13.70 -8.68
C TRP A 167 0.59 -14.53 -9.00
N ALA A 168 1.79 -14.03 -8.72
CA ALA A 168 3.03 -14.81 -8.83
C ALA A 168 3.11 -15.94 -7.79
N LYS A 169 2.54 -15.74 -6.60
CA LYS A 169 2.68 -16.65 -5.45
C LYS A 169 1.62 -17.75 -5.39
N MET A 170 0.52 -17.63 -6.12
CA MET A 170 -0.59 -18.59 -6.12
C MET A 170 -0.17 -20.00 -6.55
N ASN A 171 -0.57 -21.00 -5.76
CA ASN A 171 -0.33 -22.41 -6.05
C ASN A 171 -1.30 -22.99 -7.08
N HIS A 172 -2.58 -22.62 -6.96
CA HIS A 172 -3.67 -23.16 -7.78
C HIS A 172 -4.46 -21.99 -8.39
N PRO A 173 -3.86 -21.25 -9.33
CA PRO A 173 -4.55 -20.12 -9.97
C PRO A 173 -5.74 -20.63 -10.79
N SER A 174 -6.85 -19.90 -10.73
CA SER A 174 -7.94 -20.08 -11.70
C SER A 174 -7.50 -19.59 -13.09
N GLU A 175 -8.33 -19.82 -14.11
CA GLU A 175 -8.08 -19.27 -15.45
C GLU A 175 -8.02 -17.73 -15.44
N ALA A 176 -8.90 -17.07 -14.67
CA ALA A 176 -8.86 -15.62 -14.49
C ALA A 176 -7.57 -15.15 -13.79
N ASP A 177 -7.07 -15.91 -12.81
CA ASP A 177 -5.80 -15.60 -12.15
C ASP A 177 -4.60 -15.79 -13.09
N LEU A 178 -4.64 -16.80 -13.95
CA LEU A 178 -3.62 -17.00 -14.99
C LEU A 178 -3.65 -15.85 -16.00
N ALA A 179 -4.83 -15.40 -16.44
CA ALA A 179 -4.96 -14.25 -17.32
C ALA A 179 -4.40 -12.96 -16.69
N ALA A 180 -4.72 -12.71 -15.40
CA ALA A 180 -4.15 -11.59 -14.66
C ALA A 180 -2.62 -11.71 -14.51
N ARG A 181 -2.09 -12.91 -14.26
CA ARG A 181 -0.66 -13.18 -14.20
C ARG A 181 0.04 -12.88 -15.53
N GLU A 182 -0.53 -13.32 -16.65
CA GLU A 182 0.02 -13.05 -17.99
C GLU A 182 -0.02 -11.55 -18.33
N ARG A 183 -1.11 -10.87 -17.97
CA ARG A 183 -1.20 -9.41 -18.07
C ARG A 183 -0.07 -8.70 -17.33
N VAL A 184 0.22 -9.13 -16.09
CA VAL A 184 1.34 -8.59 -15.30
C VAL A 184 2.67 -8.88 -15.96
N LEU A 185 2.91 -10.10 -16.46
CA LEU A 185 4.13 -10.45 -17.20
C LEU A 185 4.31 -9.54 -18.42
N GLY A 186 3.25 -9.23 -19.15
CA GLY A 186 3.29 -8.27 -20.27
C GLY A 186 3.79 -6.89 -19.84
N TRP A 187 3.33 -6.38 -18.68
CA TRP A 187 3.84 -5.12 -18.14
C TRP A 187 5.31 -5.20 -17.71
N LEU A 188 5.72 -6.30 -17.07
CA LEU A 188 7.10 -6.49 -16.64
C LEU A 188 8.06 -6.59 -17.84
N ALA A 189 7.63 -7.16 -18.97
CA ALA A 189 8.42 -7.19 -20.21
C ALA A 189 8.71 -5.77 -20.70
N GLY A 190 7.73 -4.87 -20.66
CA GLY A 190 7.90 -3.45 -20.99
C GLY A 190 8.87 -2.70 -20.06
N MET A 191 9.21 -3.27 -18.89
CA MET A 191 10.15 -2.70 -17.92
C MET A 191 11.54 -3.34 -17.95
N ALA A 192 11.79 -4.31 -18.83
CA ALA A 192 13.04 -5.07 -18.85
C ALA A 192 14.28 -4.17 -19.07
N GLY A 193 14.12 -3.04 -19.77
CA GLY A 193 15.16 -2.04 -19.99
C GLY A 193 15.29 -0.96 -18.91
N ASP A 194 14.55 -1.04 -17.80
CA ASP A 194 14.64 -0.03 -16.74
C ASP A 194 15.90 -0.23 -15.87
N ASP A 195 16.88 0.66 -16.04
CA ASP A 195 18.15 0.62 -15.34
C ASP A 195 18.10 1.08 -13.87
N ARG A 196 16.93 1.44 -13.35
CA ARG A 196 16.80 1.86 -11.95
C ARG A 196 16.82 0.64 -11.03
N PRO A 197 17.75 0.54 -10.05
CA PRO A 197 17.88 -0.64 -9.20
C PRO A 197 16.60 -1.02 -8.44
N VAL A 198 15.80 -0.02 -8.05
CA VAL A 198 14.55 -0.21 -7.33
C VAL A 198 13.45 -0.89 -8.17
N ILE A 199 13.44 -0.67 -9.49
CA ILE A 199 12.52 -1.33 -10.42
C ILE A 199 13.01 -2.74 -10.72
N ARG A 200 14.29 -2.90 -11.10
CA ARG A 200 14.88 -4.23 -11.31
C ARG A 200 14.66 -5.16 -10.13
N GLN A 201 14.87 -4.67 -8.89
CA GLN A 201 14.64 -5.47 -7.70
C GLN A 201 13.17 -5.91 -7.55
N ALA A 202 12.21 -5.07 -7.95
CA ALA A 202 10.80 -5.42 -7.89
C ALA A 202 10.43 -6.44 -8.97
N VAL A 203 10.89 -6.26 -10.21
CA VAL A 203 10.69 -7.20 -11.33
C VAL A 203 11.30 -8.57 -10.99
N GLU A 204 12.59 -8.61 -10.62
CA GLU A 204 13.25 -9.86 -10.22
C GLU A 204 12.63 -10.46 -8.95
N GLY A 205 12.12 -9.60 -8.06
CA GLY A 205 11.29 -9.98 -6.93
C GLY A 205 10.11 -10.85 -7.34
N TRP A 206 9.32 -10.31 -8.25
CA TRP A 206 8.11 -10.92 -8.76
C TRP A 206 8.41 -12.21 -9.56
N LEU A 207 9.40 -12.17 -10.46
CA LEU A 207 9.80 -13.34 -11.26
C LEU A 207 10.34 -14.48 -10.38
N ARG A 208 11.10 -14.17 -9.32
CA ARG A 208 11.57 -15.18 -8.37
C ARG A 208 10.42 -15.85 -7.62
N ASP A 209 9.39 -15.09 -7.26
CA ASP A 209 8.21 -15.66 -6.62
C ASP A 209 7.41 -16.53 -7.59
N LEU A 210 7.27 -16.12 -8.86
CA LEU A 210 6.65 -16.95 -9.90
C LEU A 210 7.46 -18.23 -10.18
N ALA A 211 8.80 -18.16 -10.22
CA ALA A 211 9.64 -19.32 -10.54
C ALA A 211 9.49 -20.48 -9.55
N LYS A 212 9.05 -20.20 -8.30
CA LYS A 212 8.71 -21.23 -7.30
C LYS A 212 7.43 -22.00 -7.65
N ARG A 213 6.61 -21.48 -8.57
CA ARG A 213 5.33 -22.04 -9.01
C ARG A 213 5.39 -22.54 -10.44
N ASP A 214 6.03 -21.76 -11.32
CA ASP A 214 6.14 -22.01 -12.75
C ASP A 214 7.51 -21.56 -13.30
N PRO A 215 8.56 -22.39 -13.10
CA PRO A 215 9.91 -22.06 -13.58
C PRO A 215 9.99 -22.04 -15.11
N ALA A 216 9.18 -22.84 -15.82
CA ALA A 216 9.17 -22.90 -17.28
C ALA A 216 8.67 -21.58 -17.88
N ARG A 217 7.61 -20.99 -17.32
CA ARG A 217 7.09 -19.69 -17.76
C ARG A 217 8.07 -18.55 -17.55
N VAL A 218 8.81 -18.54 -16.42
CA VAL A 218 9.86 -17.55 -16.17
C VAL A 218 11.03 -17.72 -17.14
N ALA A 219 11.42 -18.96 -17.46
CA ALA A 219 12.45 -19.22 -18.46
C ALA A 219 12.01 -18.74 -19.87
N ALA A 220 10.74 -18.93 -20.23
CA ALA A 220 10.18 -18.39 -21.47
C ALA A 220 10.19 -16.84 -21.48
N PHE A 221 9.79 -16.20 -20.37
CA PHE A 221 9.83 -14.74 -20.23
C PHE A 221 11.23 -14.17 -20.47
N ARG A 222 12.29 -14.83 -19.96
CA ARG A 222 13.68 -14.35 -20.09
C ARG A 222 14.31 -14.56 -21.47
N ARG A 223 13.70 -15.39 -22.33
CA ARG A 223 14.18 -15.62 -23.70
C ARG A 223 13.54 -14.70 -24.73
N ALA A 224 12.38 -14.13 -24.39
CA ALA A 224 11.69 -13.13 -25.20
C ALA A 224 12.39 -11.78 -25.09
#